data_AF-A0A918K558-F1
#
_entry.id   AF-A0A918K558-F1
#
_cell.length_a   1.000
_cell.length_b   1.000
_cell.length_c   1.000
_cell.angle_alpha   90.00
_cell.angle_beta   90.00
_cell.angle_gamma   90.00
#
_symmetry.space_group_name_H-M   'P 1'
#
loop_
_entity.id
_entity.type
_entity.pdbx_description
1 polymer ?
#
loop_
_entity_poly.entity_id
_entity_poly.type
_entity_poly.pdbx_seq_one_letter_code
_entity_poly.pdbx_strand_id
1 'polypeptide(L)'
;MSRLLKLFVVLCIAGLTACDAALTDMNRTGSVSLYWSQPLERSDGSPLELTDIKGYEVRLWQGEKTEYETIFVDGYSVTSYHIEEVKNPKDVTVRIAVVDNNGIYSDFVTAQ
;
A
#
# COMPACT_ATOMS: atom_id res chain seq x y z
N MET A 1 -0.06 -11.33 -23.57
CA MET A 1 0.67 -11.01 -22.32
C MET A 1 0.29 -9.60 -21.93
N SER A 2 -0.75 -9.41 -21.12
CA SER A 2 -1.22 -8.08 -20.69
C SER A 2 -0.66 -7.81 -19.28
N ARG A 3 0.02 -6.68 -19.08
CA ARG A 3 0.85 -6.35 -17.91
C ARG A 3 0.72 -4.86 -17.61
N LEU A 4 -0.09 -4.47 -16.59
CA LEU A 4 0.00 -3.25 -15.74
C LEU A 4 -1.19 -2.27 -15.69
N LEU A 5 -1.78 -2.09 -14.52
CA LEU A 5 -2.70 -0.97 -14.24
C LEU A 5 -1.88 0.24 -13.76
N LYS A 6 -2.17 1.45 -14.25
CA LYS A 6 -1.51 2.69 -13.76
C LYS A 6 -2.11 3.08 -12.41
N LEU A 7 -1.32 2.93 -11.35
CA LEU A 7 -1.69 3.32 -10.00
C LEU A 7 -0.82 4.50 -9.57
N PHE A 8 -1.44 5.61 -9.17
CA PHE A 8 -0.75 6.67 -8.42
C PHE A 8 -0.94 6.40 -6.95
N VAL A 9 0.14 6.40 -6.18
CA VAL A 9 0.14 5.99 -4.78
C VAL A 9 0.89 7.03 -3.97
N VAL A 10 0.26 7.51 -2.91
CA VAL A 10 0.79 8.50 -1.99
C VAL A 10 0.81 7.91 -0.59
N LEU A 11 1.95 8.07 0.09
CA LEU A 11 2.16 7.67 1.47
C LEU A 11 2.14 8.91 2.38
N CYS A 12 1.19 8.95 3.30
CA CYS A 12 1.14 9.97 4.35
C CYS A 12 1.58 9.34 5.67
N ILE A 13 2.67 9.84 6.24
CA ILE A 13 3.20 9.36 7.51
C ILE A 13 2.75 10.29 8.64
N ALA A 14 2.13 9.74 9.68
CA ALA A 14 1.82 10.46 10.91
C ALA A 14 2.70 9.93 12.06
N GLY A 15 3.36 10.84 12.77
CA GLY A 15 4.04 10.57 14.04
C GLY A 15 3.71 11.68 15.04
N LEU A 16 3.60 11.49 16.35
CA LEU A 16 3.98 10.39 17.23
C LEU A 16 3.14 10.53 18.51
N THR A 17 2.68 9.46 19.14
CA THR A 17 2.21 9.50 20.53
C THR A 17 3.38 9.09 21.43
N ALA A 18 4.13 10.05 21.95
CA ALA A 18 5.06 9.79 23.05
C ALA A 18 5.14 11.01 23.96
N CYS A 19 4.42 10.96 25.07
CA CYS A 19 4.80 11.65 26.29
C CYS A 19 5.62 10.67 27.13
N ASP A 20 6.81 10.28 26.67
CA ASP A 20 7.80 9.72 27.58
C ASP A 20 9.22 9.91 27.04
N ALA A 21 10.11 10.28 27.94
CA ALA A 21 11.44 10.77 27.63
C ALA A 21 12.42 9.63 27.33
N ALA A 22 13.32 9.86 26.37
CA ALA A 22 14.59 9.14 26.17
C ALA A 22 14.49 7.61 25.96
N LEU A 23 14.03 7.18 24.80
CA LEU A 23 14.46 5.91 24.20
C LEU A 23 15.08 6.22 22.84
N THR A 24 16.26 5.67 22.59
CA THR A 24 16.98 5.71 21.31
C THR A 24 16.03 5.42 20.15
N ASP A 25 16.25 6.07 18.99
CA ASP A 25 15.41 6.09 17.77
C ASP A 25 14.99 4.72 17.18
N MET A 26 15.27 3.60 17.86
CA MET A 26 15.09 2.23 17.36
C MET A 26 13.69 1.61 17.59
N ASN A 27 12.74 2.29 18.24
CA ASN A 27 11.40 1.71 18.46
C ASN A 27 10.26 2.74 18.53
N ARG A 28 10.27 3.73 17.63
CA ARG A 28 9.16 4.69 17.54
C ARG A 28 7.99 4.05 16.80
N THR A 29 6.89 3.83 17.50
CA THR A 29 5.64 3.36 16.89
C THR A 29 4.80 4.56 16.44
N GLY A 30 4.23 4.50 15.24
CA GLY A 30 3.34 5.51 14.69
C GLY A 30 2.32 4.91 13.73
N SER A 31 1.80 5.73 12.80
CA SER A 31 0.85 5.25 11.80
C SER A 31 1.17 5.79 10.41
N VAL A 32 0.69 5.06 9.42
CA VAL A 32 0.89 5.38 8.01
C VAL A 32 -0.43 5.25 7.28
N SER A 33 -0.81 6.28 6.55
CA SER A 33 -1.97 6.28 5.68
C SER A 33 -1.53 6.14 4.23
N LEU A 34 -2.03 5.12 3.56
CA LEU A 34 -1.83 4.89 2.14
C LEU A 34 -3.03 5.42 1.37
N TYR A 35 -2.79 6.15 0.29
CA TYR A 35 -3.80 6.61 -0.64
C TYR A 35 -3.42 6.20 -2.06
N TRP A 36 -4.38 5.80 -2.87
CA TRP A 36 -4.12 5.47 -4.27
C TRP A 36 -5.26 5.89 -5.17
N SER A 37 -4.97 6.11 -6.45
CA SER A 37 -6.00 6.34 -7.47
C SER A 37 -6.63 5.03 -7.91
N GLN A 38 -7.94 5.01 -8.10
CA GLN A 38 -8.59 3.87 -8.76
C GLN A 38 -8.07 3.74 -10.20
N PRO A 39 -7.67 2.54 -10.64
CA PRO A 39 -7.18 2.32 -12.00
C PRO A 39 -8.35 2.40 -12.99
N LEU A 40 -8.13 3.11 -14.10
CA LEU A 40 -9.14 3.31 -15.15
C LEU A 40 -8.87 2.47 -16.41
N GLU A 41 -7.62 2.05 -16.58
CA GLU A 41 -7.14 1.37 -17.78
C GLU A 41 -6.24 0.21 -17.39
N ARG A 42 -6.25 -0.83 -18.23
CA ARG A 42 -5.21 -1.84 -18.26
C ARG A 42 -3.97 -1.29 -18.96
N SER A 43 -2.89 -2.05 -18.95
CA SER A 43 -1.61 -1.61 -19.53
C SER A 43 -1.59 -1.45 -21.02
N ASP A 44 -2.43 -2.24 -21.68
CA ASP A 44 -2.63 -2.18 -23.11
C ASP A 44 -3.48 -0.96 -23.50
N GLY A 45 -3.88 -0.12 -22.54
CA GLY A 45 -4.74 1.05 -22.74
C GLY A 45 -6.21 0.68 -22.92
N SER A 46 -6.58 -0.60 -22.79
CA SER A 46 -7.98 -0.99 -22.80
C SER A 46 -8.68 -0.49 -21.52
N PRO A 47 -9.96 -0.08 -21.61
CA PRO A 47 -10.75 0.27 -20.44
C PRO A 47 -10.78 -0.90 -19.44
N LEU A 48 -10.64 -0.57 -18.16
CA LEU A 48 -10.81 -1.52 -17.08
C LEU A 48 -12.23 -1.38 -16.50
N GLU A 49 -13.00 -2.47 -16.53
CA GLU A 49 -14.27 -2.50 -15.82
C GLU A 49 -13.99 -2.58 -14.32
N LEU A 50 -14.55 -1.66 -13.54
CA LEU A 50 -14.28 -1.59 -12.10
C LEU A 50 -14.74 -2.86 -11.38
N THR A 51 -15.79 -3.50 -11.89
CA THR A 51 -16.30 -4.78 -11.38
C THR A 51 -15.35 -5.94 -11.60
N ASP A 52 -14.34 -5.81 -12.48
CA ASP A 52 -13.31 -6.82 -12.68
C ASP A 52 -12.27 -6.80 -11.56
N ILE A 53 -12.18 -5.70 -10.81
CA ILE A 53 -11.27 -5.54 -9.69
C ILE A 53 -11.89 -6.19 -8.46
N LYS A 54 -11.19 -7.17 -7.90
CA LYS A 54 -11.53 -7.78 -6.62
C LYS A 54 -11.11 -6.87 -5.47
N GLY A 55 -9.93 -6.28 -5.56
CA GLY A 55 -9.38 -5.43 -4.52
C GLY A 55 -7.91 -5.09 -4.76
N TYR A 56 -7.19 -4.81 -3.67
CA TYR A 56 -5.80 -4.38 -3.70
C TYR A 56 -4.98 -5.20 -2.70
N GLU A 57 -3.76 -5.56 -3.07
CA GLU A 57 -2.78 -6.16 -2.16
C GLU A 57 -1.73 -5.13 -1.79
N VAL A 58 -1.60 -4.86 -0.50
CA VAL A 58 -0.58 -3.98 0.08
C VAL A 58 0.50 -4.84 0.73
N ARG A 59 1.75 -4.52 0.43
CA ARG A 59 2.95 -5.14 1.00
C ARG A 59 3.73 -4.10 1.77
N LEU A 60 3.96 -4.37 3.05
CA LEU A 60 4.64 -3.48 3.98
C LEU A 60 5.96 -4.11 4.44
N TRP A 61 7.07 -3.42 4.17
CA TRP A 61 8.37 -3.73 4.75
C TRP A 61 8.65 -2.70 5.85
N GLN A 62 9.01 -3.18 7.04
CA GLN A 62 9.35 -2.35 8.19
C GLN A 62 10.83 -2.52 8.54
N GLY A 63 11.60 -1.43 8.47
CA GLY A 63 13.03 -1.42 8.79
C GLY A 63 13.83 -2.32 7.83
N GLU A 64 14.80 -3.06 8.37
CA GLU A 64 15.70 -3.93 7.60
C GLU A 64 15.14 -5.34 7.35
N LYS A 65 13.84 -5.58 7.63
CA LYS A 65 13.23 -6.89 7.37
C LYS A 65 13.27 -7.20 5.87
N THR A 66 13.66 -8.43 5.52
CA THR A 66 13.57 -8.96 4.15
C THR A 66 12.16 -9.41 3.78
N GLU A 67 11.37 -9.78 4.79
CA GLU A 67 9.99 -10.22 4.65
C GLU A 67 9.03 -9.04 4.72
N TYR A 68 7.91 -9.15 4.00
CA TYR A 68 6.82 -8.18 4.02
C TYR A 68 5.58 -8.74 4.69
N GLU A 69 4.86 -7.85 5.35
CA GLU A 69 3.49 -8.10 5.78
C GLU A 69 2.56 -7.88 4.60
N THR A 70 1.60 -8.79 4.39
CA THR A 70 0.64 -8.71 3.30
C THR A 70 -0.73 -8.37 3.85
N ILE A 71 -1.35 -7.35 3.27
CA ILE A 71 -2.67 -6.86 3.63
C ILE A 71 -3.53 -6.87 2.37
N PHE A 72 -4.62 -7.63 2.40
CA PHE A 72 -5.60 -7.63 1.33
C PHE A 72 -6.73 -6.65 1.65
N VAL A 73 -6.95 -5.69 0.76
CA VAL A 73 -8.01 -4.68 0.85
C VAL A 73 -9.09 -5.05 -0.15
N ASP A 74 -10.23 -5.52 0.36
CA ASP A 74 -11.36 -5.94 -0.47
C ASP A 74 -12.15 -4.75 -1.01
N GLY A 75 -12.58 -4.84 -2.27
CA GLY A 75 -13.44 -3.85 -2.91
C GLY A 75 -12.70 -2.93 -3.89
N TYR A 76 -13.26 -2.80 -5.10
CA TYR A 76 -12.70 -1.99 -6.17
C TYR A 76 -12.71 -0.48 -5.90
N SER A 77 -13.62 -0.01 -5.05
CA SER A 77 -13.83 1.41 -4.73
C SER A 77 -12.98 1.92 -3.57
N VAL A 78 -12.24 1.03 -2.87
CA VAL A 78 -11.38 1.43 -1.77
C VAL A 78 -10.11 2.06 -2.34
N THR A 79 -9.83 3.30 -1.94
CA THR A 79 -8.69 4.10 -2.43
C THR A 79 -7.78 4.60 -1.30
N SER A 80 -7.96 4.06 -0.09
CA SER A 80 -7.15 4.41 1.06
C SER A 80 -7.11 3.29 2.10
N TYR A 81 -6.01 3.19 2.84
CA TYR A 81 -5.86 2.26 3.95
C TYR A 81 -5.02 2.89 5.07
N HIS A 82 -5.42 2.69 6.33
CA HIS A 82 -4.70 3.18 7.50
C HIS A 82 -4.00 2.03 8.22
N ILE A 83 -2.69 2.15 8.42
CA ILE A 83 -1.85 1.17 9.10
C ILE A 83 -1.43 1.79 10.43
N GLU A 84 -1.92 1.21 11.53
CA GLU A 84 -1.49 1.57 12.88
C GLU A 84 -0.27 0.76 13.32
N GLU A 85 0.31 1.15 14.44
CA GLU A 85 1.40 0.45 15.11
C GLU A 85 2.65 0.19 14.24
N VAL A 86 2.90 1.07 13.27
CA VAL A 86 4.04 0.99 12.36
C VAL A 86 5.32 1.38 13.11
N LYS A 87 6.28 0.46 13.17
CA LYS A 87 7.61 0.74 13.70
C LYS A 87 8.41 1.58 12.70
N ASN A 88 8.96 2.68 13.18
CA ASN A 88 9.78 3.63 12.42
C ASN A 88 9.08 3.99 11.10
N PRO A 89 7.92 4.67 11.14
CA PRO A 89 7.07 4.89 9.96
C PRO A 89 7.73 5.74 8.87
N LYS A 90 8.91 6.34 9.13
CA LYS A 90 9.73 7.04 8.13
C LYS A 90 10.59 6.11 7.28
N ASP A 91 10.86 4.90 7.76
CA ASP A 91 11.77 3.93 7.15
C ASP A 91 11.01 2.71 6.59
N VAL A 92 9.71 2.87 6.30
CA VAL A 92 8.91 1.80 5.72
C VAL A 92 8.87 1.90 4.21
N THR A 93 8.85 0.74 3.56
CA THR A 93 8.53 0.64 2.15
C THR A 93 7.15 0.03 2.02
N VAL A 94 6.25 0.73 1.34
CA VAL A 94 4.91 0.22 1.01
C VAL A 94 4.79 0.02 -0.48
N ARG A 95 4.30 -1.14 -0.90
CA ARG A 95 3.95 -1.41 -2.28
C ARG A 95 2.53 -1.88 -2.39
N ILE A 96 1.87 -1.56 -3.50
CA ILE A 96 0.48 -1.92 -3.74
C ILE A 96 0.31 -2.45 -5.17
N ALA A 97 -0.51 -3.48 -5.33
CA ALA A 97 -0.97 -3.99 -6.61
C ALA A 97 -2.48 -4.16 -6.60
N VAL A 98 -3.09 -4.08 -7.77
CA VAL A 98 -4.50 -4.37 -7.99
C VAL A 98 -4.66 -5.86 -8.24
N VAL A 99 -5.71 -6.46 -7.70
CA VAL A 99 -6.05 -7.87 -7.89
C VAL A 99 -7.40 -7.96 -8.59
N ASP A 100 -7.46 -8.70 -9.68
CA ASP A 100 -8.72 -8.96 -10.39
C ASP A 100 -9.49 -10.15 -9.78
N ASN A 101 -10.72 -10.38 -10.25
CA ASN A 101 -11.56 -11.51 -9.83
C ASN A 101 -10.95 -12.89 -10.12
N ASN A 102 -9.97 -12.97 -11.02
CA ASN A 102 -9.26 -14.20 -11.37
C ASN A 102 -7.98 -14.40 -10.54
N GLY A 103 -7.65 -13.48 -9.63
CA GLY A 103 -6.43 -13.51 -8.82
C GLY A 103 -5.18 -13.09 -9.60
N ILE A 104 -5.32 -12.41 -10.72
CA ILE A 104 -4.22 -11.81 -11.48
C ILE A 104 -3.87 -10.47 -10.86
N TYR A 105 -2.57 -10.25 -10.65
CA TYR A 105 -2.05 -9.03 -10.06
C TYR A 105 -1.54 -8.07 -11.15
N SER A 106 -1.71 -6.77 -10.92
CA SER A 106 -0.85 -5.78 -11.57
C SER A 106 0.59 -5.91 -11.04
N ASP A 107 1.55 -5.20 -11.64
CA ASP A 107 2.82 -5.03 -10.96
C ASP A 107 2.61 -4.14 -9.72
N PHE A 108 3.53 -4.31 -8.78
CA PHE A 108 3.55 -3.58 -7.53
C PHE A 108 4.16 -2.21 -7.71
N VAL A 109 3.40 -1.17 -7.40
CA VAL A 109 3.87 0.23 -7.39
C VAL A 109 4.30 0.59 -5.97
N THR A 110 5.44 1.26 -5.84
CA THR A 110 5.94 1.74 -4.54
C THR A 110 5.27 3.06 -4.19
N ALA A 111 4.73 3.16 -2.97
CA ALA A 111 4.17 4.40 -2.45
C ALA A 111 5.29 5.42 -2.19
N GLN A 112 5.06 6.68 -2.56
CA GLN A 112 6.01 7.78 -2.35
C GLN A 112 5.52 8.76 -1.30
#